data_AF-A0A4R4EEZ1-F1
#
_entry.id   AF-A0A4R4EEZ1-F1
#
_cell.length_a   1.000
_cell.length_b   1.000
_cell.length_c   1.000
_cell.angle_alpha   90.00
_cell.angle_beta   90.00
_cell.angle_gamma   90.00
#
_symmetry.space_group_name_H-M   'P 1'
#
loop_
_entity.id
_entity.type
_entity.pdbx_description
1 polymer ?
#
loop_
_entity_poly.entity_id
_entity_poly.type
_entity_poly.pdbx_seq_one_letter_code
_entity_poly.pdbx_strand_id
1 'polypeptide(L)'
;MATQGLSDTPAWRARKARRWLAVRAGALSAAFGGLIWAVSPTAFGHPEPWDGNPTLYFQSLFLAGLVAALVVRGPFWAHYLGTIVGQSAFVLLVLPLGAFSGMAPFVIALYGALVAMGAALGSGARRLLHHFAGRA
;
A
#
# COMPACT_ATOMS: atom_id res chain seq x y z
N MET A 1 18.88 -0.89 44.22
CA MET A 1 17.76 0.01 43.90
C MET A 1 18.15 0.87 42.70
N ALA A 2 17.89 0.40 41.48
CA ALA A 2 18.19 1.13 40.24
C ALA A 2 17.31 0.60 39.10
N THR A 3 16.04 0.96 39.08
CA THR A 3 15.09 0.63 37.99
C THR A 3 14.22 1.84 37.62
N GLN A 4 14.82 3.03 37.53
CA GLN A 4 14.14 4.28 37.14
C GLN A 4 14.85 5.00 35.99
N GLY A 5 15.11 4.28 34.89
CA GLY A 5 15.79 4.87 33.72
C GLY A 5 15.18 4.57 32.35
N LEU A 6 14.02 3.89 32.27
CA LEU A 6 13.56 3.27 31.01
C LEU A 6 12.20 3.73 30.45
N SER A 7 11.56 4.80 30.96
CA SER A 7 10.20 5.17 30.50
C SER A 7 10.05 6.45 29.66
N ASP A 8 11.08 7.25 29.44
CA ASP A 8 10.84 8.63 29.00
C ASP A 8 11.18 8.84 27.52
N THR A 9 10.58 8.05 26.64
CA THR A 9 10.59 8.43 25.22
C THR A 9 9.63 9.62 25.07
N PRO A 10 10.11 10.85 24.72
CA PRO A 10 9.22 12.00 24.66
C PRO A 10 8.11 11.76 23.65
N ALA A 11 6.86 12.11 24.00
CA ALA A 11 5.70 11.85 23.16
C ALA A 11 5.85 12.37 21.70
N TRP A 12 6.62 13.45 21.49
CA TRP A 12 6.93 13.98 20.17
C TRP A 12 7.78 13.02 19.31
N ARG A 13 8.73 12.28 19.91
CA ARG A 13 9.55 11.28 19.20
C ARG A 13 8.69 10.11 18.75
N ALA A 14 7.81 9.62 19.62
CA ALA A 14 6.87 8.54 19.29
C ALA A 14 5.86 8.96 18.19
N ARG A 15 5.39 10.22 18.19
CA ARG A 15 4.57 10.76 17.10
C ARG A 15 5.36 10.86 15.79
N LYS A 16 6.57 11.40 15.83
CA LYS A 16 7.45 11.52 14.66
C LYS A 16 7.76 10.15 14.04
N ALA A 17 8.09 9.15 14.85
CA ALA A 17 8.33 7.79 14.39
C ALA A 17 7.09 7.19 13.71
N ARG A 18 5.90 7.31 14.31
CA ARG A 18 4.64 6.85 13.71
C ARG A 18 4.34 7.54 12.37
N ARG A 19 4.61 8.84 12.26
CA ARG A 19 4.48 9.59 11.00
C ARG A 19 5.43 9.06 9.93
N TRP A 20 6.69 8.81 10.25
CA TRP A 20 7.65 8.26 9.28
C TRP A 20 7.27 6.86 8.80
N LEU A 21 6.75 6.02 9.70
CA LEU A 21 6.21 4.71 9.33
C LEU A 21 5.02 4.85 8.36
N ALA A 22 4.10 5.77 8.62
CA ALA A 22 2.99 6.06 7.72
C ALA A 22 3.47 6.57 6.35
N VAL A 23 4.42 7.51 6.32
CA VAL A 23 4.99 8.03 5.06
C VAL A 23 5.65 6.92 4.24
N ARG A 24 6.47 6.06 4.87
CA ARG A 24 7.13 4.95 4.17
C ARG A 24 6.13 3.93 3.65
N ALA A 25 5.12 3.58 4.45
CA ALA A 25 4.06 2.66 4.06
C ALA A 25 3.27 3.22 2.87
N GLY A 26 2.90 4.50 2.94
CA GLY A 26 2.22 5.19 1.86
C GLY A 26 3.07 5.28 0.59
N ALA A 27 4.35 5.63 0.71
CA ALA A 27 5.26 5.71 -0.44
C ALA A 27 5.43 4.36 -1.15
N LEU A 28 5.63 3.28 -0.40
CA LEU A 28 5.75 1.94 -0.99
C LEU A 28 4.44 1.50 -1.67
N SER A 29 3.30 1.73 -1.02
CA SER A 29 2.00 1.44 -1.63
C SER A 29 1.69 2.31 -2.84
N ALA A 30 2.14 3.57 -2.86
CA ALA A 30 2.05 4.43 -4.04
C ALA A 30 2.88 3.87 -5.20
N ALA A 31 4.10 3.40 -4.92
CA ALA A 31 4.94 2.76 -5.92
C ALA A 31 4.24 1.52 -6.52
N PHE A 32 3.65 0.65 -5.69
CA PHE A 32 2.88 -0.49 -6.20
C PHE A 32 1.62 -0.09 -6.98
N GLY A 33 0.88 0.91 -6.51
CA GLY A 33 -0.28 1.43 -7.24
C GLY A 33 0.09 1.93 -8.64
N GLY A 34 1.16 2.74 -8.74
CA GLY A 34 1.68 3.17 -10.03
C GLY A 34 2.21 2.02 -10.89
N LEU A 35 2.88 1.04 -10.27
CA LEU A 35 3.39 -0.14 -10.98
C LEU A 35 2.27 -0.97 -11.61
N ILE A 36 1.16 -1.19 -10.90
CA ILE A 36 0.00 -1.93 -11.43
C ILE A 36 -0.49 -1.31 -12.74
N TRP A 37 -0.58 0.02 -12.78
CA TRP A 37 -0.94 0.73 -14.01
C TRP A 37 0.15 0.69 -15.07
N ALA A 38 1.42 0.83 -14.68
CA ALA A 38 2.55 0.78 -15.60
C ALA A 38 2.64 -0.55 -16.36
N VAL A 39 2.36 -1.66 -15.68
CA VAL A 39 2.36 -2.99 -16.32
C VAL A 39 1.02 -3.33 -16.99
N SER A 40 0.00 -2.49 -16.83
CA SER A 40 -1.36 -2.76 -17.31
C SER A 40 -1.41 -3.12 -18.80
N PRO A 41 -0.83 -2.33 -19.72
CA PRO A 41 -0.94 -2.61 -21.15
C PRO A 41 -0.35 -3.97 -21.55
N THR A 42 0.74 -4.38 -20.89
CA THR A 42 1.45 -5.63 -21.21
C THR A 42 0.89 -6.85 -20.49
N ALA A 43 0.46 -6.72 -19.24
CA ALA A 43 0.01 -7.85 -18.43
C ALA A 43 -1.52 -8.07 -18.51
N PHE A 44 -2.28 -7.02 -18.79
CA PHE A 44 -3.75 -7.02 -18.80
C PHE A 44 -4.31 -6.78 -20.21
N GLY A 45 -3.46 -6.37 -21.15
CA GLY A 45 -3.85 -6.09 -22.54
C GLY A 45 -4.62 -4.78 -22.73
N HIS A 46 -4.85 -4.01 -21.65
CA HIS A 46 -5.62 -2.77 -21.67
C HIS A 46 -4.91 -1.68 -20.83
N PRO A 47 -5.03 -0.39 -21.21
CA PRO A 47 -4.52 0.71 -20.40
C PRO A 47 -5.16 0.78 -19.01
N GLU A 48 -6.47 0.53 -18.92
CA GLU A 48 -7.17 0.40 -17.65
C GLU A 48 -7.09 -1.07 -17.18
N PRO A 49 -6.52 -1.36 -16.00
CA PRO A 49 -6.25 -2.73 -15.60
C PRO A 49 -7.53 -3.58 -15.42
N TRP A 50 -8.64 -2.94 -15.08
CA TRP A 50 -9.93 -3.59 -14.89
C TRP A 50 -10.64 -3.93 -16.20
N ASP A 51 -10.35 -3.25 -17.30
CA ASP A 51 -10.99 -3.55 -18.60
C ASP A 51 -10.44 -4.85 -19.20
N GLY A 52 -9.17 -5.16 -18.93
CA GLY A 52 -8.52 -6.36 -19.43
C GLY A 52 -8.80 -7.61 -18.61
N ASN A 53 -8.41 -7.59 -17.33
CA ASN A 53 -8.62 -8.72 -16.43
C ASN A 53 -8.93 -8.21 -15.01
N PRO A 54 -10.22 -7.99 -14.67
CA PRO A 54 -10.62 -7.49 -13.36
C PRO A 54 -10.11 -8.35 -12.20
N THR A 55 -10.12 -9.67 -12.37
CA THR A 55 -9.64 -10.61 -11.35
C THR A 55 -8.17 -10.43 -11.06
N LEU A 56 -7.33 -10.34 -12.10
CA LEU A 56 -5.90 -10.10 -11.93
C LEU A 56 -5.64 -8.74 -11.29
N TYR A 57 -6.46 -7.72 -11.61
CA TYR A 57 -6.33 -6.38 -11.02
C TYR A 57 -6.63 -6.42 -9.52
N PHE A 58 -7.72 -7.08 -9.11
CA PHE A 58 -8.09 -7.24 -7.71
C PHE A 58 -7.04 -8.03 -6.93
N GLN A 59 -6.51 -9.11 -7.51
CA GLN A 59 -5.41 -9.88 -6.92
C GLN A 59 -4.15 -9.02 -6.77
N SER A 60 -3.81 -8.22 -7.78
CA SER A 60 -2.64 -7.35 -7.76
C SER A 60 -2.75 -6.28 -6.67
N LEU A 61 -3.92 -5.67 -6.49
CA LEU A 61 -4.18 -4.72 -5.40
C LEU A 61 -4.03 -5.38 -4.02
N PHE A 62 -4.65 -6.54 -3.85
CA PHE A 62 -4.55 -7.30 -2.61
C PHE A 62 -3.09 -7.67 -2.28
N LEU A 63 -2.36 -8.21 -3.27
CA LEU A 63 -0.96 -8.58 -3.13
C LEU A 63 -0.06 -7.36 -2.87
N ALA A 64 -0.31 -6.24 -3.53
CA ALA A 64 0.41 -4.99 -3.28
C ALA A 64 0.29 -4.56 -1.81
N GLY A 65 -0.93 -4.62 -1.25
CA GLY A 65 -1.15 -4.34 0.17
C GLY A 65 -0.44 -5.32 1.08
N LEU A 66 -0.57 -6.62 0.79
CA LEU A 66 0.03 -7.69 1.57
C LEU A 66 1.57 -7.59 1.59
N VAL A 67 2.20 -7.45 0.44
CA VAL A 67 3.65 -7.31 0.30
C VAL A 67 4.13 -6.00 0.93
N ALA A 68 3.46 -4.87 0.66
CA ALA A 68 3.85 -3.59 1.26
C ALA A 68 3.84 -3.63 2.79
N ALA A 69 2.83 -4.26 3.37
CA ALA A 69 2.70 -4.37 4.82
C ALA A 69 3.61 -5.43 5.44
N LEU A 70 4.08 -6.42 4.67
CA LEU A 70 5.16 -7.31 5.10
C LEU A 70 6.49 -6.54 5.18
N VAL A 71 6.81 -5.73 4.17
CA VAL A 71 8.08 -5.00 4.07
C VAL A 71 8.14 -3.80 5.03
N VAL A 72 7.09 -2.98 5.06
CA VAL A 72 7.08 -1.70 5.80
C VAL A 72 6.00 -1.72 6.89
N ARG A 73 6.34 -1.23 8.08
CA ARG A 73 5.37 -1.01 9.16
C ARG A 73 4.62 0.28 8.91
N GLY A 74 3.30 0.26 9.01
CA GLY A 74 2.48 1.47 8.91
C GLY A 74 1.00 1.21 9.23
N PRO A 75 0.21 2.27 9.41
CA PRO A 75 -1.23 2.16 9.56
C PRO A 75 -1.89 1.81 8.21
N PHE A 76 -3.00 1.08 8.23
CA PHE A 76 -3.70 0.63 7.02
C PHE A 76 -4.16 1.79 6.12
N TRP A 77 -4.56 2.91 6.71
CA TRP A 77 -4.95 4.10 5.95
C TRP A 77 -3.81 4.63 5.08
N ALA A 78 -2.54 4.46 5.49
CA ALA A 78 -1.41 4.92 4.71
C ALA A 78 -1.20 4.07 3.46
N HIS A 79 -1.38 2.74 3.56
CA HIS A 79 -1.33 1.85 2.40
C HIS A 79 -2.46 2.14 1.41
N TYR A 80 -3.68 2.36 1.93
CA TYR A 80 -4.84 2.75 1.13
C TYR A 80 -4.61 4.06 0.37
N LEU A 81 -4.34 5.16 1.09
CA LEU A 81 -4.13 6.47 0.48
C LEU A 81 -2.91 6.50 -0.44
N GLY A 82 -1.83 5.83 -0.04
CA GLY A 82 -0.64 5.69 -0.87
C GLY A 82 -0.97 5.07 -2.22
N THR A 83 -1.70 3.96 -2.24
CA THR A 83 -2.09 3.29 -3.49
C THR A 83 -2.96 4.20 -4.35
N ILE A 84 -3.95 4.88 -3.78
CA ILE A 84 -4.78 5.84 -4.51
C ILE A 84 -3.89 6.90 -5.17
N VAL A 85 -2.99 7.53 -4.41
CA VAL A 85 -2.07 8.53 -4.91
C VAL A 85 -1.19 7.98 -6.03
N GLY A 86 -0.65 6.78 -5.87
CA GLY A 86 0.20 6.14 -6.88
C GLY A 86 -0.52 5.85 -8.20
N GLN A 87 -1.71 5.26 -8.11
CA GLN A 87 -2.56 4.99 -9.27
C GLN A 87 -2.97 6.30 -9.96
N SER A 88 -3.48 7.27 -9.20
CA SER A 88 -3.87 8.56 -9.75
C SER A 88 -2.70 9.32 -10.36
N ALA A 89 -1.52 9.29 -9.73
CA ALA A 89 -0.32 9.91 -10.28
C ALA A 89 0.07 9.29 -11.63
N PHE A 90 0.03 7.96 -11.75
CA PHE A 90 0.31 7.30 -13.03
C PHE A 90 -0.71 7.72 -14.09
N VAL A 91 -1.99 7.67 -13.75
CA VAL A 91 -3.07 8.05 -14.68
C VAL A 91 -2.92 9.49 -15.18
N LEU A 92 -2.64 10.44 -14.28
CA LEU A 92 -2.54 11.85 -14.60
C LEU A 92 -1.25 12.22 -15.35
N LEU A 93 -0.15 11.49 -15.11
CA LEU A 93 1.16 11.83 -15.66
C LEU A 93 1.54 11.03 -16.90
N VAL A 94 0.99 9.83 -17.08
CA VAL A 94 1.45 8.88 -18.10
C VAL A 94 0.34 8.49 -19.08
N LEU A 95 -0.91 8.40 -18.62
CA LEU A 95 -1.99 7.89 -19.46
C LEU A 95 -2.44 8.96 -20.48
N PRO A 96 -2.54 8.64 -21.78
CA PRO A 96 -3.12 9.56 -22.76
C PRO A 96 -4.57 9.90 -22.40
N LEU A 97 -4.98 11.16 -22.58
CA LEU A 97 -6.33 11.62 -22.24
C LEU A 97 -7.45 10.80 -22.91
N GLY A 98 -7.20 10.24 -24.09
CA GLY A 98 -8.16 9.39 -24.80
C GLY A 98 -8.29 7.96 -24.28
N ALA A 99 -7.38 7.51 -23.41
CA ALA A 99 -7.40 6.18 -22.79
C ALA A 99 -7.99 6.18 -21.37
N PHE A 100 -8.43 7.35 -20.88
CA PHE A 100 -8.99 7.54 -19.55
C PHE A 100 -10.51 7.54 -19.60
N SER A 101 -11.15 6.55 -19.00
CA SER A 101 -12.61 6.40 -19.03
C SER A 101 -13.38 7.41 -18.18
N GLY A 102 -12.70 8.28 -17.41
CA GLY A 102 -13.35 9.19 -16.46
C GLY A 102 -13.85 8.50 -15.18
N MET A 103 -14.06 7.18 -15.21
CA MET A 103 -14.51 6.35 -14.09
C MET A 103 -13.36 5.94 -13.17
N ALA A 104 -12.11 6.04 -13.65
CA ALA A 104 -10.92 5.64 -12.92
C ALA A 104 -10.82 6.19 -11.48
N PRO A 105 -11.15 7.44 -11.14
CA PRO A 105 -11.10 7.92 -9.76
C PRO A 105 -12.01 7.11 -8.81
N PHE A 106 -13.20 6.74 -9.27
CA PHE A 106 -14.16 5.95 -8.47
C PHE A 106 -13.68 4.51 -8.31
N VAL A 107 -13.20 3.89 -9.39
CA VAL A 107 -12.68 2.51 -9.38
C VAL A 107 -11.43 2.41 -8.51
N ILE A 108 -10.50 3.36 -8.62
CA ILE A 108 -9.29 3.45 -7.80
C ILE A 108 -9.65 3.59 -6.31
N ALA A 109 -10.60 4.48 -5.98
CA ALA A 109 -11.02 4.67 -4.59
C ALA A 109 -11.72 3.42 -4.03
N LEU A 110 -12.67 2.85 -4.77
CA LEU A 110 -13.44 1.69 -4.34
C LEU A 110 -12.56 0.47 -4.13
N TYR A 111 -11.78 0.08 -5.15
CA TYR A 111 -10.96 -1.13 -5.08
C TYR A 111 -9.65 -0.92 -4.33
N GLY A 112 -9.26 0.32 -4.03
CA GLY A 112 -8.17 0.61 -3.10
C GLY A 112 -8.36 -0.06 -1.73
N ALA A 113 -9.60 -0.34 -1.32
CA ALA A 113 -9.91 -1.08 -0.10
C ALA A 113 -9.26 -2.48 -0.06
N LEU A 114 -9.07 -3.13 -1.22
CA LEU A 114 -8.38 -4.42 -1.31
C LEU A 114 -6.93 -4.33 -0.85
N VAL A 115 -6.27 -3.19 -1.08
CA VAL A 115 -4.92 -2.95 -0.55
C VAL A 115 -4.95 -2.89 0.97
N ALA A 116 -5.94 -2.21 1.56
CA ALA A 116 -6.07 -2.15 3.01
C ALA A 116 -6.29 -3.55 3.62
N MET A 117 -7.11 -4.38 2.96
CA MET A 117 -7.34 -5.78 3.36
C MET A 117 -6.05 -6.62 3.27
N GLY A 118 -5.33 -6.54 2.15
CA GLY A 118 -4.04 -7.21 2.00
C GLY A 118 -3.04 -6.75 3.06
N ALA A 119 -2.98 -5.44 3.32
CA ALA A 119 -2.10 -4.86 4.33
C ALA A 119 -2.42 -5.30 5.76
N ALA A 120 -3.70 -5.53 6.07
CA ALA A 120 -4.13 -6.09 7.34
C ALA A 120 -3.56 -7.51 7.54
N LEU A 121 -3.70 -8.37 6.53
CA LEU A 121 -3.18 -9.73 6.56
C LEU A 121 -1.65 -9.77 6.58
N GLY A 122 -0.98 -9.00 5.72
CA GLY A 122 0.48 -8.90 5.70
C GLY A 122 1.06 -8.40 7.04
N SER A 123 0.36 -7.45 7.69
CA SER A 123 0.75 -6.99 9.02
C SER A 123 0.62 -8.08 10.08
N GLY A 124 -0.42 -8.92 10.01
CA GLY A 124 -0.60 -10.09 10.87
C GLY A 124 0.50 -11.14 10.65
N ALA A 125 0.76 -11.50 9.40
CA ALA A 125 1.80 -12.46 9.03
C ALA A 125 3.19 -12.02 9.52
N ARG A 126 3.56 -10.75 9.33
CA ARG A 126 4.83 -10.22 9.85
C ARG A 126 4.94 -10.36 11.38
N ARG A 127 3.86 -10.12 12.12
CA ARG A 127 3.88 -10.27 13.60
C ARG A 127 4.16 -11.72 13.98
N LEU A 128 3.54 -12.68 13.28
CA LEU A 128 3.79 -14.11 13.49
C LEU A 128 5.25 -14.46 13.17
N LEU A 129 5.79 -14.00 12.04
CA LEU A 129 7.18 -14.25 11.66
C LEU A 129 8.17 -13.75 12.72
N HIS A 130 7.99 -12.55 13.24
CA HIS A 130 8.84 -12.04 14.32
C HIS A 130 8.69 -12.79 15.64
N HIS A 131 7.48 -13.29 15.93
CA HIS A 131 7.24 -14.09 17.13
C HIS A 131 7.96 -15.44 17.10
N PHE A 132 8.00 -16.10 15.95
CA PHE A 132 8.76 -17.34 15.79
C PHE A 132 10.26 -17.10 15.69
N ALA A 133 10.70 -16.06 14.98
CA ALA A 133 12.12 -15.73 14.84
C ALA A 133 12.77 -15.24 16.15
N GLY A 134 11.99 -14.68 17.09
CA GLY A 134 12.48 -14.30 18.41
C GLY A 134 12.53 -15.44 19.44
N ARG A 135 12.13 -16.66 19.05
CA ARG A 135 12.13 -17.86 19.90
C ARG A 135 13.15 -18.93 19.47
N ALA A 136 13.89 -18.67 18.39
CA ALA A 136 14.99 -19.50 17.89
C ALA A 136 16.33 -18.84 18.25
#